data_AF-A0A6B8M560-F1
#
_entry.id   AF-A0A6B8M560-F1
#
_cell.length_a   1.000
_cell.length_b   1.000
_cell.length_c   1.000
_cell.angle_alpha   90.00
_cell.angle_beta   90.00
_cell.angle_gamma   90.00
#
_symmetry.space_group_name_H-M   'P 1'
#
loop_
_entity.id
_entity.type
_entity.pdbx_description
1 polymer ?
#
loop_
_entity_poly.entity_id
_entity_poly.type
_entity_poly.pdbx_seq_one_letter_code
_entity_poly.pdbx_strand_id
1 'polypeptide(L)'
;MEGNSEQHIIGAHQKREDAMRHLLAEAEGASTKTLIEQLKSRLGVSRATAYRMMKSFRTCGAISSASRSVGRPKGARSLDPQREQIIETALAKFVAEVERPPFSVLVLEITKRCCEKSLRPPNWRTIRARLRDMDERARAADRQRLAESEEPR
;
A
#
# COMPACT_ATOMS: atom_id res chain seq x y z
N MET A 1 -9.62 4.00 -18.76
CA MET A 1 -8.82 5.22 -19.08
C MET A 1 -8.24 5.79 -17.78
N GLU A 2 -7.32 5.09 -17.12
CA GLU A 2 -6.81 5.49 -15.78
C GLU A 2 -5.26 5.50 -15.70
N GLY A 3 -4.56 5.23 -16.81
CA GLY A 3 -3.10 5.06 -16.82
C GLY A 3 -2.25 6.31 -17.06
N ASN A 4 -2.84 7.50 -17.25
CA ASN A 4 -2.08 8.70 -17.68
C ASN A 4 -1.73 9.66 -16.52
N SER A 5 -2.46 9.56 -15.40
CA SER A 5 -2.32 10.48 -14.26
C SER A 5 -1.12 10.13 -13.37
N GLU A 6 -0.78 8.84 -13.26
CA GLU A 6 0.36 8.39 -12.46
C GLU A 6 1.69 8.74 -13.13
N GLN A 7 1.77 8.64 -14.46
CA GLN A 7 2.98 8.95 -15.23
C GLN A 7 3.35 10.45 -15.17
N HIS A 8 2.34 11.33 -15.18
CA HIS A 8 2.57 12.77 -15.09
C HIS A 8 3.11 13.21 -13.72
N ILE A 9 2.67 12.53 -12.64
CA ILE A 9 3.15 12.78 -11.28
C ILE A 9 4.61 12.32 -11.14
N ILE A 10 4.94 11.11 -11.63
CA ILE A 10 6.30 10.55 -11.59
C ILE A 10 7.33 11.44 -12.31
N GLY A 11 7.01 11.95 -13.51
CA GLY A 11 7.92 12.82 -14.27
C GLY A 11 8.20 14.17 -13.62
N ALA A 12 7.25 14.72 -12.85
CA ALA A 12 7.44 15.96 -12.09
C ALA A 12 8.28 15.74 -10.82
N HIS A 13 8.33 14.52 -10.29
CA HIS A 13 9.18 14.16 -9.15
C HIS A 13 10.65 14.03 -9.55
N GLN A 14 10.92 13.35 -10.66
CA GLN A 14 12.28 13.20 -11.20
C GLN A 14 12.92 14.56 -11.50
N LYS A 15 12.22 15.45 -12.21
CA LYS A 15 12.72 16.80 -12.51
C LYS A 15 13.08 17.63 -11.27
N ARG A 16 12.30 17.49 -10.19
CA ARG A 16 12.57 18.20 -8.92
C ARG A 16 13.75 17.60 -8.18
N GLU A 17 13.89 16.27 -8.21
CA GLU A 17 15.00 15.55 -7.61
C GLU A 17 16.32 15.87 -8.32
N ASP A 18 16.32 15.85 -9.65
CA ASP A 18 17.48 16.20 -10.47
C ASP A 18 17.93 17.64 -10.21
N ALA A 19 16.98 18.59 -10.15
CA ALA A 19 17.29 19.98 -9.83
C ALA A 19 17.91 20.16 -8.45
N MET A 20 17.52 19.36 -7.45
CA MET A 20 18.13 19.38 -6.12
C MET A 20 19.50 18.69 -6.10
N ARG A 21 19.68 17.59 -6.83
CA ARG A 21 20.99 16.92 -6.98
C ARG A 21 22.01 17.86 -7.60
N HIS A 22 21.64 18.52 -8.70
CA HIS A 22 22.49 19.53 -9.34
C HIS A 22 22.81 20.70 -8.38
N LEU A 23 21.80 21.21 -7.66
CA LEU A 23 22.01 22.31 -6.73
C LEU A 23 22.95 21.94 -5.58
N LEU A 24 22.84 20.73 -5.04
CA LEU A 24 23.70 20.28 -3.93
C LEU A 24 25.13 19.97 -4.40
N ALA A 25 25.31 19.49 -5.64
CA ALA A 25 26.63 19.29 -6.24
C ALA A 25 27.33 20.63 -6.57
N GLU A 26 26.58 21.65 -7.02
CA GLU A 26 27.11 23.00 -7.30
C GLU A 26 27.51 23.77 -6.02
N ALA A 27 27.02 23.31 -4.86
CA ALA A 27 27.04 24.09 -3.62
C ALA A 27 27.82 23.41 -2.49
N GLU A 28 28.80 22.54 -2.81
CA GLU A 28 29.72 21.96 -1.82
C GLU A 28 30.38 23.08 -0.98
N GLY A 29 29.94 23.23 0.26
CA GLY A 29 30.40 24.26 1.21
C GLY A 29 29.47 25.45 1.43
N ALA A 30 28.34 25.55 0.72
CA ALA A 30 27.38 26.64 0.90
C ALA A 30 26.54 26.49 2.18
N SER A 31 26.17 27.62 2.78
CA SER A 31 25.29 27.62 3.95
C SER A 31 23.91 27.04 3.61
N THR A 32 23.31 26.33 4.57
CA THR A 32 21.95 25.78 4.44
C THR A 32 20.90 26.85 4.11
N LYS A 33 21.12 28.10 4.56
CA LYS A 33 20.22 29.23 4.26
C LYS A 33 20.29 29.64 2.77
N THR A 34 21.49 29.66 2.20
CA THR A 34 21.74 30.00 0.79
C THR A 34 21.11 28.96 -0.14
N LEU A 35 21.32 27.67 0.18
CA LEU A 35 20.75 26.55 -0.55
C LEU A 35 19.21 26.63 -0.65
N ILE A 36 18.54 27.01 0.44
CA ILE A 36 17.09 27.09 0.48
C ILE A 36 16.55 28.24 -0.38
N GLU A 37 17.25 29.37 -0.43
CA GLU A 37 16.83 30.51 -1.26
C GLU A 37 17.05 30.22 -2.76
N GLN A 38 18.14 29.53 -3.10
CA GLN A 38 18.38 29.04 -4.45
C GLN A 38 17.34 27.98 -4.86
N LEU A 39 16.97 27.07 -3.95
CA LEU A 39 15.95 26.07 -4.22
C LEU A 39 14.56 26.71 -4.43
N LYS A 40 14.23 27.71 -3.62
CA LYS A 40 12.99 28.50 -3.75
C LYS A 40 12.92 29.20 -5.10
N SER A 41 13.99 29.87 -5.52
CA SER A 41 14.04 30.60 -6.79
C SER A 41 14.01 29.67 -8.00
N ARG A 42 14.76 28.56 -7.97
CA ARG A 42 14.88 27.59 -9.08
C ARG A 42 13.63 26.72 -9.26
N LEU A 43 12.95 26.33 -8.17
CA LEU A 43 11.77 25.46 -8.22
C LEU A 43 10.44 26.19 -7.99
N GLY A 44 10.46 27.49 -7.69
CA GLY A 44 9.25 28.28 -7.41
C GLY A 44 8.46 27.83 -6.19
N VAL A 45 9.08 27.14 -5.23
CA VAL A 45 8.42 26.54 -4.06
C VAL A 45 8.49 27.45 -2.83
N SER A 46 7.51 27.36 -1.94
CA SER A 46 7.54 28.12 -0.68
C SER A 46 8.72 27.72 0.20
N ARG A 47 9.20 28.64 1.04
CA ARG A 47 10.32 28.41 1.98
C ARG A 47 10.11 27.14 2.82
N ALA A 48 8.92 26.95 3.36
CA ALA A 48 8.57 25.75 4.13
C ALA A 48 8.69 24.45 3.31
N THR A 49 8.31 24.50 2.04
CA THR A 49 8.43 23.35 1.11
C THR A 49 9.88 23.04 0.80
N ALA A 50 10.70 24.08 0.54
CA ALA A 50 12.14 23.93 0.35
C ALA A 50 12.84 23.27 1.55
N TYR A 51 12.51 23.68 2.79
CA TYR A 51 13.00 23.02 4.00
C TYR A 51 12.58 21.54 4.08
N ARG A 52 11.31 21.22 3.77
CA ARG A 52 10.82 19.83 3.79
C ARG A 52 11.55 18.97 2.74
N MET A 53 11.73 19.48 1.53
CA MET A 53 12.42 18.77 0.45
C MET A 53 13.87 18.49 0.83
N MET A 54 14.60 19.49 1.34
CA MET A 54 15.99 19.33 1.78
C MET A 54 16.11 18.34 2.95
N LYS A 55 15.16 18.37 3.89
CA LYS A 55 15.11 17.41 5.00
C LYS A 55 14.89 15.98 4.49
N SER A 56 13.90 15.76 3.61
CA SER A 56 13.63 14.44 3.03
C SER A 56 14.83 13.92 2.24
N PHE A 57 15.47 14.79 1.45
CA PHE A 57 16.63 14.42 0.64
C PHE A 57 17.83 13.99 1.50
N ARG A 58 18.13 14.71 2.59
CA ARG A 58 19.20 14.33 3.54
C ARG A 58 18.93 13.00 4.25
N THR A 59 17.67 12.66 4.50
CA THR A 59 17.31 11.43 5.23
C THR A 59 17.20 10.21 4.32
N CYS A 60 16.72 10.37 3.08
CA CYS A 60 16.36 9.24 2.21
C CYS A 60 16.99 9.28 0.82
N GLY A 61 17.79 10.29 0.48
CA GLY A 61 18.44 10.43 -0.84
C GLY A 61 17.50 10.80 -2.00
N ALA A 62 16.20 10.96 -1.74
CA ALA A 62 15.19 11.32 -2.73
C ALA A 62 14.25 12.41 -2.19
N ILE A 63 13.74 13.27 -3.08
CA ILE A 63 12.66 14.21 -2.75
C ILE A 63 11.33 13.47 -2.84
N SER A 64 11.21 12.45 -2.01
CA SER A 64 10.00 11.68 -1.95
C SER A 64 8.95 12.47 -1.19
N SER A 65 7.93 12.91 -1.93
CA SER A 65 6.58 13.10 -1.40
C SER A 65 5.89 11.74 -1.29
N ALA A 66 6.60 10.65 -0.97
CA ALA A 66 5.95 9.46 -0.45
C ALA A 66 5.14 9.97 0.72
N SER A 67 3.84 10.06 0.50
CA SER A 67 2.85 10.25 1.52
C SER A 67 3.29 9.32 2.63
N ARG A 68 3.79 9.87 3.75
CA ARG A 68 3.78 9.11 4.98
C ARG A 68 2.36 8.57 5.03
N SER A 69 2.18 7.26 5.04
CA SER A 69 0.86 6.66 5.08
C SER A 69 0.16 7.25 6.30
N VAL A 70 -0.67 8.26 6.08
CA VAL A 70 -1.40 8.90 7.17
C VAL A 70 -2.53 7.94 7.48
N GLY A 71 -2.30 7.08 8.46
CA GLY A 71 -3.25 6.08 8.91
C GLY A 71 -2.70 4.65 8.86
N ARG A 72 -3.56 3.71 9.29
CA ARG A 72 -3.27 2.27 9.28
C ARG A 72 -2.93 1.83 7.85
N PRO A 73 -1.83 1.10 7.62
CA PRO A 73 -1.45 0.67 6.27
C PRO A 73 -2.59 -0.11 5.61
N LYS A 74 -2.75 0.07 4.29
CA LYS A 74 -3.78 -0.64 3.52
C LYS A 74 -3.56 -2.15 3.71
N GLY A 75 -4.61 -2.86 4.14
CA GLY A 75 -4.54 -4.29 4.44
C GLY A 75 -4.12 -4.66 5.86
N ALA A 76 -3.81 -3.70 6.75
CA ALA A 76 -3.53 -4.05 8.14
C ALA A 76 -4.77 -4.64 8.82
N ARG A 77 -4.58 -5.84 9.38
CA ARG A 77 -5.62 -6.61 10.06
C ARG A 77 -5.72 -6.15 11.52
N SER A 78 -6.95 -5.95 11.99
CA SER A 78 -7.22 -5.52 13.38
C SER A 78 -7.73 -6.64 14.27
N LEU A 79 -8.03 -7.81 13.69
CA LEU A 79 -8.52 -8.96 14.42
C LEU A 79 -7.36 -9.66 15.10
N ASP A 80 -7.67 -10.26 16.24
CA ASP A 80 -6.77 -11.18 16.91
C ASP A 80 -6.34 -12.31 15.96
N PRO A 81 -5.07 -12.73 15.94
CA PRO A 81 -4.58 -13.77 15.03
C PRO A 81 -5.40 -15.06 15.09
N GLN A 82 -5.89 -15.45 16.28
CA GLN A 82 -6.70 -16.65 16.44
C GLN A 82 -8.04 -16.54 15.70
N ARG A 83 -8.65 -15.35 15.70
CA ARG A 83 -9.90 -15.09 14.96
C ARG A 83 -9.67 -15.11 13.46
N GLU A 84 -8.57 -14.52 13.00
CA GLU A 84 -8.21 -14.53 11.59
C GLU A 84 -7.99 -15.97 11.08
N GLN A 85 -7.33 -16.81 11.87
CA GLN A 85 -7.15 -18.23 11.52
C GLN A 85 -8.49 -18.99 11.39
N ILE A 86 -9.45 -18.73 12.28
CA ILE A 86 -10.79 -19.36 12.21
C ILE A 86 -11.50 -18.96 10.91
N ILE A 87 -11.43 -17.67 10.56
CA ILE A 87 -12.04 -17.13 9.35
C ILE A 87 -11.39 -17.74 8.11
N GLU A 88 -10.06 -17.74 8.02
CA GLU A 88 -9.33 -18.29 6.87
C GLU A 88 -9.61 -19.78 6.68
N THR A 89 -9.60 -20.57 7.77
CA THR A 89 -9.88 -22.01 7.70
C THR A 89 -11.33 -22.30 7.28
N ALA A 90 -12.29 -21.49 7.74
CA ALA A 90 -13.69 -21.62 7.33
C ALA A 90 -13.90 -21.23 5.86
N LEU A 91 -13.27 -20.14 5.40
CA LEU A 91 -13.32 -19.69 4.01
C LEU A 91 -12.70 -20.68 3.04
N ALA A 92 -11.55 -21.25 3.38
CA ALA A 92 -10.88 -22.25 2.55
C ALA A 92 -11.77 -23.49 2.33
N LYS A 93 -12.42 -23.97 3.40
CA LYS A 93 -13.41 -25.06 3.31
C LYS A 93 -14.61 -24.67 2.45
N PHE A 94 -15.14 -23.47 2.65
CA PHE A 94 -16.31 -22.97 1.90
C PHE A 94 -16.07 -22.88 0.39
N VAL A 95 -14.88 -22.47 -0.05
CA VAL A 95 -14.52 -22.41 -1.47
C VAL A 95 -14.22 -23.78 -2.07
N ALA A 96 -13.73 -24.72 -1.25
CA ALA A 96 -13.49 -26.10 -1.68
C ALA A 96 -14.79 -26.92 -1.81
N GLU A 97 -15.86 -26.54 -1.12
CA GLU A 97 -17.15 -27.23 -1.14
C GLU A 97 -17.85 -27.09 -2.51
N VAL A 98 -18.23 -28.23 -3.12
CA VAL A 98 -18.86 -28.27 -4.45
C VAL A 98 -20.26 -27.66 -4.42
N GLU A 99 -21.02 -27.88 -3.34
CA GLU A 99 -22.42 -27.44 -3.23
C GLU A 99 -22.60 -25.95 -2.91
N ARG A 100 -21.49 -25.19 -2.79
CA ARG A 100 -21.46 -23.73 -2.52
C ARG A 100 -22.60 -23.26 -1.62
N PRO A 101 -22.59 -23.62 -0.33
CA PRO A 101 -23.65 -23.25 0.58
C PRO A 101 -23.84 -21.72 0.63
N PRO A 102 -25.00 -21.21 1.06
CA PRO A 102 -25.23 -19.78 1.11
C PRO A 102 -24.28 -19.12 2.11
N PHE A 103 -23.87 -17.87 1.83
CA PHE A 103 -22.95 -17.11 2.68
C PHE A 103 -23.40 -17.01 4.16
N SER A 104 -24.71 -17.03 4.41
CA SER A 104 -25.27 -17.03 5.76
C SER A 104 -24.83 -18.25 6.59
N VAL A 105 -24.69 -19.42 5.96
CA VAL A 105 -24.22 -20.65 6.62
C VAL A 105 -22.76 -20.50 7.04
N LEU A 106 -21.93 -19.90 6.18
CA LEU A 106 -20.55 -19.58 6.51
C LEU A 106 -20.45 -18.62 7.71
N VAL A 107 -21.28 -17.58 7.74
CA VAL A 107 -21.31 -16.62 8.86
C VAL A 107 -21.69 -17.31 10.16
N LEU A 108 -22.71 -18.19 10.13
CA LEU A 108 -23.15 -18.97 11.28
C LEU A 108 -22.04 -19.90 11.78
N GLU A 109 -21.37 -20.62 10.87
CA GLU A 109 -20.28 -21.53 11.21
C GLU A 109 -19.09 -20.80 11.85
N ILE A 110 -18.68 -19.67 11.28
CA ILE A 110 -17.61 -18.83 11.87
C ILE A 110 -18.04 -18.34 13.26
N THR A 111 -19.29 -17.94 13.42
CA THR A 111 -19.82 -17.47 14.71
C THR A 111 -19.78 -18.58 15.75
N LYS A 112 -20.24 -19.79 15.40
CA LYS A 112 -20.21 -20.97 16.26
C LYS A 112 -18.78 -21.31 16.71
N ARG A 113 -17.83 -21.38 15.78
CA ARG A 113 -16.41 -21.65 16.09
C ARG A 113 -15.78 -20.58 16.96
N CYS A 114 -16.16 -19.31 16.78
CA CYS A 114 -15.71 -18.24 17.66
C CYS A 114 -16.29 -18.40 19.07
N CYS A 115 -17.57 -18.72 19.20
CA CYS A 115 -18.22 -18.96 20.49
C CYS A 115 -17.61 -20.15 21.24
N GLU A 116 -17.34 -21.27 20.56
CA GLU A 116 -16.67 -22.45 21.13
C GLU A 116 -15.28 -22.11 21.70
N LYS A 117 -14.61 -21.13 21.12
CA LYS A 117 -13.29 -20.65 21.58
C LYS A 117 -13.37 -19.43 22.50
N SER A 118 -14.56 -19.09 23.00
CA SER A 118 -14.81 -17.90 23.85
C SER A 118 -14.33 -16.58 23.22
N LEU A 119 -14.33 -16.50 21.89
CA LEU A 119 -13.95 -15.31 21.14
C LEU A 119 -15.19 -14.54 20.69
N ARG A 120 -15.11 -13.21 20.68
CA ARG A 120 -16.18 -12.38 20.10
C ARG A 120 -16.28 -12.63 18.59
N PRO A 121 -17.46 -12.99 18.08
CA PRO A 121 -17.64 -13.29 16.66
C PRO A 121 -17.37 -12.05 15.80
N PRO A 122 -16.75 -12.21 14.62
CA PRO A 122 -16.51 -11.12 13.70
C PRO A 122 -17.83 -10.66 13.06
N ASN A 123 -17.88 -9.40 12.62
CA ASN A 123 -19.01 -8.88 11.85
C ASN A 123 -19.06 -9.58 10.47
N TRP A 124 -20.26 -9.85 9.95
CA TRP A 124 -20.44 -10.46 8.62
C TRP A 124 -19.74 -9.67 7.49
N ARG A 125 -19.63 -8.33 7.61
CA ARG A 125 -18.89 -7.49 6.67
C ARG A 125 -17.41 -7.81 6.64
N THR A 126 -16.83 -8.10 7.81
CA THR A 126 -15.44 -8.56 7.93
C THR A 126 -15.27 -9.89 7.19
N ILE A 127 -16.16 -10.84 7.41
CA ILE A 127 -16.11 -12.15 6.73
C ILE A 127 -16.21 -11.97 5.21
N ARG A 128 -17.12 -11.10 4.74
CA ARG A 128 -17.27 -10.80 3.31
C ARG A 128 -16.03 -10.14 2.72
N ALA A 129 -15.40 -9.21 3.44
CA ALA A 129 -14.14 -8.60 3.02
C ALA A 129 -13.04 -9.66 2.88
N ARG A 130 -12.94 -10.59 3.84
CA ARG A 130 -11.95 -11.68 3.79
C ARG A 130 -12.15 -12.66 2.64
N LEU A 131 -13.40 -12.96 2.30
CA LEU A 131 -13.70 -13.75 1.10
C LEU A 131 -13.19 -13.05 -0.16
N ARG A 132 -13.46 -11.75 -0.31
CA ARG A 132 -12.96 -10.96 -1.45
C ARG A 132 -11.43 -10.90 -1.52
N ASP A 133 -10.78 -10.66 -0.37
CA ASP A 133 -9.32 -10.65 -0.28
C ASP A 133 -8.70 -12.00 -0.71
N MET A 134 -9.40 -13.12 -0.44
CA MET A 134 -8.97 -14.46 -0.86
C MET A 134 -9.14 -14.64 -2.38
N ASP A 135 -10.28 -14.24 -2.93
CA ASP A 135 -10.56 -14.31 -4.38
C ASP A 135 -9.63 -13.40 -5.19
N GLU A 136 -9.26 -12.23 -4.66
CA GLU A 136 -8.29 -11.33 -5.27
C GLU A 136 -6.89 -11.94 -5.29
N ARG A 137 -6.48 -12.59 -4.20
CA ARG A 137 -5.20 -13.32 -4.13
C ARG A 137 -5.16 -14.49 -5.10
N ALA A 138 -6.24 -15.26 -5.20
CA ALA A 138 -6.33 -16.36 -6.16
C ALA A 138 -6.18 -15.86 -7.60
N ARG A 139 -6.95 -14.82 -7.98
CA ARG A 139 -6.85 -14.21 -9.32
C ARG A 139 -5.49 -13.59 -9.61
N ALA A 140 -4.84 -12.99 -8.61
CA ALA A 140 -3.49 -12.45 -8.76
C ALA A 140 -2.46 -13.55 -9.02
N ALA A 141 -2.56 -14.68 -8.30
CA ALA A 141 -1.69 -15.84 -8.50
C ALA A 141 -1.88 -16.46 -9.89
N ASP A 142 -3.13 -16.56 -10.37
CA ASP A 142 -3.39 -17.07 -11.72
C ASP A 142 -2.81 -16.16 -12.81
N ARG A 143 -2.91 -14.83 -12.65
CA ARG A 143 -2.26 -13.88 -13.57
C ARG A 143 -0.73 -14.03 -13.61
N GLN A 144 -0.10 -14.27 -12.46
CA GLN A 144 1.34 -14.50 -12.37
C GLN A 144 1.73 -15.81 -13.07
N ARG A 145 0.99 -16.89 -12.83
CA ARG A 145 1.22 -18.19 -13.47
C ARG A 145 1.09 -18.10 -15.00
N LEU A 146 0.10 -17.36 -15.49
CA LEU A 146 -0.10 -17.09 -16.92
C LEU A 146 1.06 -16.27 -17.52
N ALA A 147 1.56 -15.27 -16.79
CA ALA A 147 2.70 -14.47 -17.24
C ALA A 147 4.00 -15.27 -17.30
N GLU A 148 4.25 -16.17 -16.33
CA GLU A 148 5.41 -17.07 -16.32
C GLU A 148 5.36 -18.13 -17.42
N SER A 149 4.17 -18.51 -17.89
CA SER A 149 4.03 -19.44 -19.02
C SER A 149 4.24 -18.80 -20.40
N GLU A 150 4.28 -17.46 -20.48
CA GLU A 150 4.41 -16.69 -21.73
C GLU A 150 5.83 -16.16 -21.96
N GLU A 151 6.83 -16.52 -21.14
CA GLU A 151 8.24 -16.17 -21.41
C GLU A 151 8.83 -17.07 -22.51
N PRO A 152 9.12 -16.54 -23.72
CA PRO A 152 9.77 -17.31 -24.77
C PRO A 152 11.29 -17.35 -24.53
N ARG A 153 11.88 -18.54 -24.70
CA ARG A 153 13.34 -18.74 -24.78
C ARG A 153 13.90 -18.19 -26.09
#